data_AF-A0A7V1BWP3-F1
#
_entry.id   AF-A0A7V1BWP3-F1
#
_cell.length_a   1.000
_cell.length_b   1.000
_cell.length_c   1.000
_cell.angle_alpha   90.00
_cell.angle_beta   90.00
_cell.angle_gamma   90.00
#
_symmetry.space_group_name_H-M   'P 1'
#
loop_
_entity.id
_entity.type
_entity.pdbx_description
1 polymer ?
#
loop_
_entity_poly.entity_id
_entity_poly.type
_entity_poly.pdbx_seq_one_letter_code
_entity_poly.pdbx_strand_id
1 'polypeptide(L)'
;MIDLHTHSLFSDGVLLPSELIRRAYDKGYKAIAITDHVDSSNIDFVVPRIAAAINDLSKFTDMVLVPGAEITHVPPELIGGLIAKARELGARIVVVHGETVVEPVIKGTNRAAIEAGADILA
;
A
#
# COMPACT_ATOMS: atom_id res chain seq x y z
N MET A 1 -4.55 11.86 13.91
CA MET A 1 -5.08 10.59 13.32
C MET A 1 -3.93 9.84 12.66
N ILE A 2 -4.03 8.52 12.48
CA ILE A 2 -3.08 7.68 11.72
C ILE A 2 -3.90 6.88 10.71
N ASP A 3 -3.47 6.85 9.46
CA ASP A 3 -4.14 6.11 8.40
C ASP A 3 -3.11 5.35 7.56
N LEU A 4 -3.19 4.02 7.54
CA LEU A 4 -2.18 3.16 6.93
C LEU A 4 -2.68 2.47 5.65
N HIS A 5 -3.85 2.85 5.15
CA HIS A 5 -4.46 2.25 3.98
C HIS A 5 -5.12 3.33 3.13
N THR A 6 -4.31 4.00 2.30
CA THR A 6 -4.78 5.05 1.39
C THR A 6 -4.23 4.86 -0.01
N HIS A 7 -4.97 5.35 -1.00
CA HIS A 7 -4.65 5.19 -2.41
C HIS A 7 -4.41 6.53 -3.09
N SER A 8 -3.56 6.52 -4.12
CA SER A 8 -3.25 7.67 -4.95
C SER A 8 -3.64 7.41 -6.41
N LEU A 9 -3.29 8.34 -7.30
CA LEU A 9 -3.49 8.18 -8.75
C LEU A 9 -2.71 7.01 -9.38
N PHE A 10 -1.88 6.31 -8.63
CA PHE A 10 -1.22 5.10 -9.12
C PHE A 10 -2.13 3.87 -9.11
N SER A 11 -3.31 3.94 -8.47
CA SER A 11 -4.35 2.92 -8.57
C SER A 11 -5.75 3.55 -8.70
N ASP A 12 -6.61 3.42 -7.69
CA ASP A 12 -8.00 3.89 -7.71
C ASP A 12 -8.22 5.18 -6.90
N GLY A 13 -7.15 5.68 -6.25
CA GLY A 13 -7.15 6.98 -5.61
C GLY A 13 -7.25 8.12 -6.62
N VAL A 14 -7.76 9.27 -6.17
CA VAL A 14 -8.05 10.42 -7.04
C VAL A 14 -7.06 11.58 -6.91
N LEU A 15 -6.02 11.42 -6.08
CA LEU A 15 -5.05 12.47 -5.76
C LEU A 15 -3.62 12.01 -6.04
N LEU A 16 -2.74 12.95 -6.43
CA LEU A 16 -1.30 12.71 -6.42
C LEU A 16 -0.81 12.45 -4.98
N PRO A 17 0.28 11.68 -4.79
CA PRO A 17 0.86 11.46 -3.46
C PRO A 17 1.10 12.76 -2.68
N SER A 18 1.63 13.79 -3.35
CA SER A 18 1.90 15.10 -2.73
C SER A 18 0.63 15.81 -2.25
N GLU A 19 -0.45 15.77 -3.03
CA GLU A 19 -1.71 16.38 -2.64
C GLU A 19 -2.41 15.59 -1.54
N LEU A 20 -2.42 14.26 -1.62
CA LEU A 20 -2.96 13.37 -0.59
C LEU A 20 -2.31 13.65 0.77
N ILE A 21 -0.97 13.68 0.79
CA ILE A 21 -0.17 13.98 1.99
C ILE A 21 -0.48 15.39 2.51
N ARG A 22 -0.51 16.41 1.64
CA ARG A 22 -0.79 17.80 2.07
C ARG A 22 -2.16 17.93 2.72
N ARG A 23 -3.19 17.28 2.15
CA ARG A 23 -4.55 17.28 2.71
C ARG A 23 -4.63 16.53 4.04
N ALA A 24 -3.94 15.40 4.17
CA ALA A 24 -3.85 14.67 5.44
C ALA A 24 -3.17 15.51 6.53
N TYR A 25 -2.08 16.18 6.19
CA TYR A 25 -1.39 17.11 7.10
C TYR A 25 -2.31 18.23 7.57
N ASP A 26 -3.08 18.85 6.66
CA ASP A 26 -4.05 19.92 6.97
C ASP A 26 -5.11 19.47 7.97
N LYS A 27 -5.52 18.19 7.87
CA LYS A 27 -6.48 17.55 8.78
C LYS A 27 -5.86 17.09 10.11
N GLY A 28 -4.59 17.38 10.38
CA GLY A 28 -3.92 17.02 11.63
C GLY A 28 -3.55 15.53 11.76
N TYR A 29 -3.26 14.87 10.63
CA TYR A 29 -2.76 13.49 10.66
C TYR A 29 -1.32 13.47 11.20
N LYS A 30 -0.99 12.41 11.93
CA LYS A 30 0.35 12.16 12.50
C LYS A 30 1.15 11.17 11.66
N ALA A 31 0.46 10.28 10.95
CA ALA A 31 1.06 9.36 10.01
C ALA A 31 0.09 9.03 8.87
N ILE A 32 0.64 8.78 7.69
CA ILE A 32 -0.08 8.27 6.53
C ILE A 32 0.76 7.23 5.78
N ALA A 33 0.15 6.13 5.34
CA ALA A 33 0.74 5.23 4.35
C ALA A 33 0.01 5.32 3.02
N ILE A 34 0.76 5.32 1.92
CA ILE A 34 0.20 5.20 0.57
C ILE A 34 0.44 3.77 0.11
N THR A 35 -0.64 3.04 -0.10
CA THR A 35 -0.68 1.59 -0.35
C THR A 35 -1.50 1.31 -1.59
N ASP A 36 -1.14 1.92 -2.72
CA ASP A 36 -1.83 1.69 -4.00
C ASP A 36 -1.93 0.21 -4.36
N HIS A 37 -3.00 -0.15 -5.07
CA HIS A 37 -3.24 -1.50 -5.55
C HIS A 37 -2.15 -1.97 -6.52
N VAL A 38 -1.60 -3.15 -6.26
CA VAL A 38 -0.58 -3.79 -7.09
C VAL A 38 -0.83 -5.27 -7.31
N ASP A 39 -0.34 -5.74 -8.45
CA ASP A 39 -0.16 -7.14 -8.80
C ASP A 39 1.19 -7.34 -9.52
N SER A 40 1.40 -8.50 -10.14
CA SER A 40 2.63 -8.77 -10.90
C SER A 40 2.87 -7.85 -12.10
N SER A 41 1.85 -7.16 -12.60
CA SER A 41 1.92 -6.34 -13.81
C SER A 41 2.45 -4.92 -13.57
N ASN A 42 2.30 -4.39 -12.35
CA ASN A 42 2.57 -2.98 -12.06
C ASN A 42 3.42 -2.74 -10.80
N ILE A 43 3.71 -3.77 -9.99
CA ILE A 43 4.39 -3.60 -8.69
C ILE A 43 5.76 -2.90 -8.81
N ASP A 44 6.52 -3.20 -9.86
CA ASP A 44 7.81 -2.60 -10.20
C ASP A 44 7.69 -1.17 -10.75
N PHE A 45 6.49 -0.78 -11.17
CA PHE A 45 6.18 0.59 -11.53
C PHE A 45 5.72 1.41 -10.31
N VAL A 46 4.75 0.90 -9.55
CA VAL A 46 4.02 1.65 -8.52
C VAL A 46 4.85 1.85 -7.25
N VAL A 47 5.33 0.76 -6.65
CA VAL A 47 6.01 0.80 -5.34
C VAL A 47 7.24 1.71 -5.31
N PRO A 48 8.20 1.62 -6.25
CA PRO A 48 9.39 2.49 -6.19
C PRO A 48 9.04 3.97 -6.43
N ARG A 49 7.96 4.27 -7.17
CA ARG A 49 7.50 5.65 -7.39
C ARG A 49 6.85 6.24 -6.14
N ILE A 50 6.07 5.46 -5.40
CA ILE A 50 5.53 5.86 -4.09
C ILE A 50 6.68 6.09 -3.11
N ALA A 51 7.64 5.18 -3.04
CA ALA A 51 8.81 5.31 -2.17
C ALA A 51 9.63 6.57 -2.50
N ALA A 52 9.87 6.86 -3.78
CA ALA A 52 10.55 8.08 -4.20
C ALA A 52 9.79 9.35 -3.79
N ALA A 53 8.48 9.41 -4.05
CA ALA A 53 7.65 10.55 -3.67
C ALA A 53 7.67 10.79 -2.15
N ILE A 54 7.57 9.73 -1.34
CA ILE A 54 7.62 9.82 0.12
C ILE A 54 9.01 10.25 0.61
N ASN A 55 10.09 9.74 0.02
CA ASN A 55 11.45 10.16 0.36
C ASN A 55 11.68 11.66 0.10
N ASP A 56 11.06 12.22 -0.94
CA ASP A 56 11.17 13.66 -1.20
C ASP A 56 10.30 14.49 -0.27
N LEU A 57 9.05 14.08 -0.04
CA LEU A 57 8.08 14.84 0.74
C LEU A 57 8.34 14.79 2.24
N SER A 58 8.89 13.68 2.76
CA SER A 58 9.20 13.50 4.18
C SER A 58 10.21 14.54 4.72
N LYS A 59 11.01 15.15 3.84
CA LYS A 59 11.95 16.22 4.18
C LYS A 59 11.26 17.54 4.57
N PHE A 60 9.96 17.66 4.29
CA PHE A 60 9.20 18.91 4.40
C PHE A 60 8.00 18.81 5.36
N THR A 61 7.89 17.73 6.13
CA THR A 61 6.80 17.54 7.10
C THR A 61 7.23 16.67 8.27
N ASP A 62 6.73 16.97 9.46
CA ASP A 62 6.91 16.13 10.66
C ASP A 62 5.91 14.95 10.72
N MET A 63 4.97 14.87 9.76
CA MET A 63 4.05 13.75 9.65
C MET A 63 4.81 12.51 9.15
N VAL A 64 4.62 11.37 9.81
CA VAL A 64 5.26 10.11 9.40
C VAL A 64 4.66 9.63 8.09
N LEU A 65 5.46 9.60 7.04
CA LEU A 65 5.06 9.12 5.72
C LEU A 65 5.61 7.71 5.49
N VAL A 66 4.76 6.77 5.13
CA VAL A 66 5.15 5.36 4.97
C VAL A 66 4.85 4.88 3.56
N PRO A 67 5.87 4.48 2.76
CA PRO A 67 5.60 3.87 1.47
C PRO A 67 5.07 2.45 1.69
N GLY A 68 4.01 2.10 0.98
CA GLY A 68 3.43 0.78 1.05
C GLY A 68 2.92 0.28 -0.29
N ALA A 69 2.23 -0.85 -0.23
CA ALA A 69 1.60 -1.50 -1.39
C ALA A 69 0.40 -2.30 -0.90
N GLU A 70 -0.66 -2.36 -1.70
CA GLU A 70 -1.78 -3.28 -1.46
C GLU A 70 -1.82 -4.37 -2.54
N ILE A 71 -1.50 -5.60 -2.16
CA ILE A 71 -1.62 -6.75 -3.06
C ILE A 71 -3.09 -7.10 -3.20
N THR A 72 -3.59 -7.08 -4.44
CA THR A 72 -5.02 -7.05 -4.72
C THR A 72 -5.44 -8.11 -5.73
N HIS A 73 -6.44 -8.92 -5.38
CA HIS A 73 -7.04 -9.95 -6.26
C HIS A 73 -6.06 -10.93 -6.95
N VAL A 74 -4.90 -11.19 -6.35
CA VAL A 74 -3.95 -12.19 -6.86
C VAL A 74 -4.27 -13.59 -6.33
N PRO A 75 -3.89 -14.67 -7.05
CA PRO A 75 -3.91 -16.03 -6.51
C PRO A 75 -3.12 -16.15 -5.18
N PRO A 76 -3.64 -16.89 -4.18
CA PRO A 76 -2.96 -17.05 -2.89
C PRO A 76 -1.50 -17.50 -2.98
N GLU A 77 -1.17 -18.32 -3.98
CA GLU A 77 0.17 -18.84 -4.23
C GLU A 77 1.20 -17.76 -4.60
N LEU A 78 0.74 -16.60 -5.13
CA LEU A 78 1.61 -15.50 -5.53
C LEU A 78 1.84 -14.48 -4.41
N ILE A 79 1.01 -14.48 -3.37
CA ILE A 79 1.02 -13.44 -2.32
C ILE A 79 2.40 -13.33 -1.67
N GLY A 80 2.99 -14.45 -1.24
CA GLY A 80 4.29 -14.41 -0.56
C GLY A 80 5.43 -13.84 -1.42
N GLY A 81 5.46 -14.19 -2.71
CA GLY A 81 6.44 -13.64 -3.64
C GLY A 81 6.24 -12.13 -3.86
N LEU A 82 4.99 -11.68 -3.96
CA LEU A 82 4.66 -10.27 -4.14
C LEU A 82 4.92 -9.43 -2.88
N ILE A 83 4.71 -9.97 -1.68
CA ILE A 83 5.10 -9.30 -0.42
C ILE A 83 6.61 -9.08 -0.40
N ALA A 84 7.40 -10.12 -0.67
CA ALA A 84 8.85 -10.00 -0.73
C ALA A 84 9.27 -8.95 -1.78
N LYS A 85 8.65 -9.00 -2.96
CA LYS A 85 8.95 -8.07 -4.04
C LYS A 85 8.60 -6.61 -3.70
N ALA A 86 7.46 -6.37 -3.07
CA ALA A 86 7.07 -5.04 -2.61
C ALA A 86 8.12 -4.46 -1.66
N ARG A 87 8.58 -5.28 -0.69
CA ARG A 87 9.60 -4.87 0.28
C ARG A 87 10.94 -4.57 -0.40
N GLU A 88 11.39 -5.39 -1.35
CA GLU A 88 12.60 -5.12 -2.15
C GLU A 88 12.51 -3.77 -2.90
N LEU A 89 11.33 -3.42 -3.39
CA LEU A 89 11.08 -2.21 -4.16
C LEU A 89 10.86 -0.95 -3.29
N GLY A 90 10.86 -1.10 -1.96
CA GLY A 90 10.81 0.01 -1.02
C GLY A 90 9.54 0.12 -0.19
N ALA A 91 8.57 -0.79 -0.32
CA ALA A 91 7.42 -0.83 0.58
C ALA A 91 7.88 -1.18 2.01
N ARG A 92 7.41 -0.38 2.98
CA ARG A 92 7.60 -0.60 4.42
C ARG A 92 6.40 -1.28 5.05
N ILE A 93 5.20 -1.02 4.52
CA ILE A 93 3.96 -1.69 4.88
C ILE A 93 3.41 -2.38 3.64
N VAL A 94 3.04 -3.65 3.77
CA VAL A 94 2.32 -4.40 2.74
C VAL A 94 0.95 -4.79 3.26
N VAL A 95 -0.06 -4.26 2.60
CA VAL A 95 -1.47 -4.62 2.78
C VAL A 95 -1.80 -5.75 1.82
N VAL A 96 -2.64 -6.68 2.24
CA VAL A 96 -3.31 -7.61 1.33
C VAL A 96 -4.80 -7.37 1.42
N HIS A 97 -5.44 -7.19 0.26
CA HIS A 97 -6.89 -7.15 0.16
C HIS A 97 -7.47 -8.53 0.49
N GLY A 98 -8.12 -8.65 1.65
CA GLY A 98 -8.59 -9.91 2.20
C GLY A 98 -9.93 -10.38 1.63
N GLU A 99 -10.37 -11.56 2.04
CA GLU A 99 -11.66 -12.13 1.69
C GLU A 99 -12.81 -11.26 2.22
N THR A 100 -13.70 -10.83 1.33
CA THR A 100 -14.89 -10.03 1.69
C THR A 100 -16.19 -10.67 1.18
N VAL A 101 -17.33 -10.22 1.71
CA VAL A 101 -18.66 -10.60 1.19
C VAL A 101 -19.10 -9.73 0.01
N VAL A 102 -18.38 -8.63 -0.25
CA VAL A 102 -18.75 -7.61 -1.25
C VAL A 102 -18.03 -7.88 -2.56
N GLU A 103 -16.79 -8.35 -2.50
CA GLU A 103 -15.88 -8.48 -3.64
C GLU A 103 -15.40 -9.93 -3.82
N PRO A 104 -15.14 -10.36 -5.08
CA PRO A 104 -14.82 -11.75 -5.40
C PRO A 104 -13.34 -12.06 -5.11
N VAL A 105 -13.00 -12.21 -3.84
CA VAL A 105 -11.64 -12.57 -3.41
C VAL A 105 -11.52 -14.09 -3.27
N ILE A 106 -10.41 -14.65 -3.78
CA ILE A 106 -10.18 -16.09 -3.83
C ILE A 106 -10.12 -16.67 -2.41
N LYS A 107 -10.80 -17.80 -2.19
CA LYS A 107 -10.81 -18.47 -0.90
C LYS A 107 -9.38 -18.85 -0.47
N GLY A 108 -9.00 -18.48 0.74
CA GLY A 108 -7.67 -18.76 1.30
C GLY A 108 -6.66 -17.61 1.17
N THR A 109 -7.03 -16.50 0.53
CA THR A 109 -6.21 -15.27 0.50
C THR A 109 -5.80 -14.82 1.89
N ASN A 110 -6.72 -14.80 2.87
CA ASN A 110 -6.42 -14.38 4.24
C ASN A 110 -5.34 -15.24 4.89
N ARG A 111 -5.45 -16.57 4.74
CA ARG A 111 -4.46 -17.50 5.29
C ARG A 111 -3.09 -17.29 4.64
N ALA A 112 -3.04 -17.20 3.31
CA ALA A 112 -1.80 -16.98 2.59
C ALA A 112 -1.14 -15.63 2.95
N ALA A 113 -1.93 -14.56 3.11
CA ALA A 113 -1.45 -13.27 3.56
C ALA A 113 -0.81 -13.31 4.96
N ILE A 114 -1.48 -13.96 5.91
CA ILE A 114 -0.98 -14.12 7.28
C ILE A 114 0.29 -14.98 7.30
N GLU A 115 0.28 -16.13 6.64
CA GLU A 115 1.43 -17.05 6.57
C GLU A 115 2.65 -16.39 5.89
N ALA A 116 2.40 -15.50 4.93
CA ALA A 116 3.44 -14.78 4.21
C ALA A 116 3.92 -13.49 4.90
N GLY A 117 3.31 -13.09 6.02
CA GLY A 117 3.75 -11.91 6.79
C GLY A 117 3.33 -10.57 6.20
N ALA A 118 2.10 -10.48 5.70
CA ALA A 118 1.45 -9.20 5.44
C ALA A 118 1.36 -8.37 6.73
N ASP A 119 1.52 -7.05 6.63
CA ASP A 119 1.43 -6.16 7.80
C ASP A 119 -0.03 -5.86 8.15
N ILE A 120 -0.89 -5.78 7.15
CA ILE A 120 -2.33 -5.52 7.28
C ILE A 120 -3.08 -6.46 6.34
N LEU A 121 -4.16 -7.05 6.85
CA LEU A 121 -5.18 -7.73 6.06
C LEU A 121 -6.42 -6.83 6.08
N ALA A 122 -6.82 -6.33 4.91
CA ALA A 122 -7.94 -5.40 4.75
C ALA A 122 -9.26 -6.11 4.44
#